data_AF-A0A7W8KJA7-F1
#
_entry.id   AF-A0A7W8KJA7-F1
#
_cell.length_a   1.000
_cell.length_b   1.000
_cell.length_c   1.000
_cell.angle_alpha   90.00
_cell.angle_beta   90.00
_cell.angle_gamma   90.00
#
_symmetry.space_group_name_H-M   'P 1'
#
loop_
_entity.id
_entity.type
_entity.pdbx_description
1 polymer ?
#
loop_
_entity_poly.entity_id
_entity_poly.type
_entity_poly.pdbx_seq_one_letter_code
_entity_poly.pdbx_strand_id
1 'polypeptide(L)'
;MATPPRLLAYLRRATLGLPRHRRQELWDELEDHLLTRSRHLQASGHSPDAALGQALTELGAPTRVSVGMGRVFQVRPLTFALGLLMASATLLALRPAPAPEVLNVPSPLAAFQDCAGALPSCLTSTPGDVWLQPEEVAAALKRQGVQASVNKNGEVIIIWQEKQITVPTFLTAGGQPFVGAATLTGVLMQVEPRLRVWGYNRMPILQAGSVSLTLSPAQGQMTSAAYYRSLGRVLVGKWMAGVTVKPSSSSDPLHRLTTALAPGEVVMLVTRNADGSVAFDVTPVGTNGRVRLHSPHAQLTLVTTVGELRPTSDPLIPALLVRLTNVPLGTPAPDTVPADLQP
;
A
#
# COMPACT_ATOMS: atom_id res chain seq x y z
N MET A 1 -27.30 22.22 5.50
CA MET A 1 -27.72 22.04 4.09
C MET A 1 -28.92 21.11 4.07
N ALA A 2 -29.95 21.39 3.28
CA ALA A 2 -31.09 20.48 3.18
C ALA A 2 -30.71 19.20 2.41
N THR A 3 -31.10 18.02 2.91
CA THR A 3 -30.88 16.74 2.24
C THR A 3 -31.58 16.74 0.87
N PRO A 4 -30.88 16.40 -0.24
CA PRO A 4 -31.49 16.40 -1.57
C PRO A 4 -32.73 15.49 -1.64
N PRO A 5 -33.83 15.89 -2.31
CA PRO A 5 -35.07 15.11 -2.35
C PRO A 5 -34.89 13.68 -2.87
N ARG A 6 -33.97 13.47 -3.82
CA ARG A 6 -33.62 12.15 -4.36
C ARG A 6 -32.95 11.25 -3.31
N LEU A 7 -32.04 11.81 -2.51
CA LEU A 7 -31.38 11.09 -1.41
C LEU A 7 -32.41 10.71 -0.33
N LEU A 8 -33.27 11.65 0.05
CA LEU A 8 -34.35 11.41 1.01
C LEU A 8 -35.27 10.27 0.55
N ALA A 9 -35.68 10.27 -0.72
CA ALA A 9 -36.52 9.21 -1.28
C ALA A 9 -35.82 7.85 -1.36
N TYR A 10 -34.49 7.84 -1.51
CA TYR A 10 -33.70 6.61 -1.44
C TYR A 10 -33.64 6.06 -0.01
N LEU A 11 -33.25 6.89 0.97
CA LEU A 11 -33.11 6.51 2.38
C LEU A 11 -34.42 5.98 2.97
N ARG A 12 -35.57 6.61 2.64
CA ARG A 12 -36.90 6.10 3.03
C ARG A 12 -37.16 4.68 2.53
N ARG A 13 -36.73 4.35 1.32
CA ARG A 13 -36.92 3.02 0.72
C ARG A 13 -35.90 2.02 1.25
N ALA A 14 -34.64 2.42 1.42
CA ALA A 14 -33.56 1.56 1.89
C ALA A 14 -33.73 1.13 3.36
N THR A 15 -34.41 1.94 4.16
CA THR A 15 -34.62 1.67 5.59
C THR A 15 -36.04 1.15 5.92
N LEU A 16 -36.86 0.91 4.90
CA LEU A 16 -38.21 0.37 5.05
C LEU A 16 -38.15 -1.05 5.64
N GLY A 17 -39.07 -1.36 6.56
CA GLY A 17 -39.15 -2.66 7.24
C GLY A 17 -38.26 -2.81 8.48
N LEU A 18 -37.38 -1.85 8.78
CA LEU A 18 -36.54 -1.90 9.98
C LEU A 18 -37.26 -1.36 11.24
N PRO A 19 -36.95 -1.91 12.43
CA PRO A 19 -37.35 -1.32 13.72
C PRO A 19 -36.89 0.14 13.82
N ARG A 20 -37.69 1.00 14.47
CA ARG A 20 -37.43 2.46 14.53
C ARG A 20 -36.00 2.82 14.95
N HIS A 21 -35.44 2.14 15.95
CA HIS A 21 -34.09 2.44 16.45
C HIS A 21 -33.00 2.09 15.42
N ARG A 22 -33.10 0.95 14.71
CA ARG A 22 -32.16 0.57 13.63
C ARG A 22 -32.35 1.37 12.35
N ARG A 23 -33.57 1.85 12.12
CA ARG A 23 -33.89 2.69 10.96
C ARG A 23 -33.08 3.98 10.99
N GLN A 24 -33.03 4.66 12.13
CA GLN A 24 -32.30 5.92 12.25
C GLN A 24 -30.78 5.70 12.13
N GLU A 25 -30.25 4.69 12.81
CA GLU A 25 -28.83 4.32 12.72
C GLU A 25 -28.39 4.03 11.27
N LEU A 26 -29.15 3.19 10.55
CA LEU A 26 -28.88 2.92 9.14
C LEU A 26 -29.06 4.17 8.27
N TRP A 27 -30.06 4.99 8.58
CA TRP A 27 -30.31 6.22 7.83
C TRP A 27 -29.10 7.15 7.89
N ASP A 28 -28.60 7.42 9.10
CA ASP A 28 -27.49 8.34 9.32
C ASP A 28 -26.22 7.85 8.61
N GLU A 29 -25.91 6.54 8.71
CA GLU A 29 -24.75 5.94 8.04
C GLU A 29 -24.87 6.00 6.51
N LEU A 30 -26.02 5.65 5.95
CA LEU A 30 -26.23 5.72 4.50
C LEU A 30 -26.17 7.15 3.98
N GLU A 31 -26.72 8.10 4.73
CA GLU A 31 -26.67 9.52 4.39
C GLU A 31 -25.22 10.03 4.37
N ASP A 32 -24.46 9.80 5.44
CA ASP A 32 -23.04 10.21 5.49
C ASP A 32 -22.22 9.56 4.38
N HIS A 33 -22.41 8.25 4.16
CA HIS A 33 -21.70 7.52 3.12
C HIS A 33 -21.97 8.09 1.72
N LEU A 34 -23.25 8.28 1.36
CA LEU A 34 -23.64 8.79 0.05
C LEU A 34 -23.17 10.24 -0.17
N LEU A 35 -23.23 11.08 0.86
CA LEU A 35 -22.75 12.46 0.78
C LEU A 35 -21.23 12.52 0.69
N THR A 36 -20.50 11.68 1.43
CA THR A 36 -19.04 11.58 1.34
C THR A 36 -18.60 11.09 -0.04
N ARG A 37 -19.25 10.06 -0.58
CA ARG A 37 -18.96 9.57 -1.93
C ARG A 37 -19.30 10.61 -3.00
N SER A 38 -20.43 11.30 -2.87
CA SER A 38 -20.79 12.41 -3.76
C SER A 38 -19.73 13.52 -3.75
N ARG A 39 -19.23 13.93 -2.57
CA ARG A 39 -18.14 14.92 -2.46
C ARG A 39 -16.86 14.47 -3.16
N HIS A 40 -16.48 13.21 -3.03
CA HIS A 40 -15.32 12.67 -3.77
C HIS A 40 -15.53 12.73 -5.30
N LEU A 41 -16.72 12.41 -5.78
CA LEU A 41 -17.04 12.47 -7.22
C LEU A 41 -17.07 13.91 -7.74
N GLN A 42 -17.56 14.86 -6.92
CA GLN A 42 -17.50 16.29 -7.22
C GLN A 42 -16.04 16.79 -7.31
N ALA A 43 -15.20 16.39 -6.36
CA ALA A 43 -13.76 16.67 -6.41
C ALA A 43 -13.07 16.06 -7.65
N SER A 44 -13.68 15.04 -8.25
CA SER A 44 -13.24 14.42 -9.50
C SER A 44 -13.87 15.04 -10.76
N GLY A 45 -14.54 16.19 -10.65
CA GLY A 45 -15.10 16.94 -11.78
C GLY A 45 -16.57 16.66 -12.12
N HIS A 46 -17.30 15.84 -11.34
CA HIS A 46 -18.73 15.64 -11.57
C HIS A 46 -19.56 16.82 -11.03
N SER A 47 -20.65 17.17 -11.71
CA SER A 47 -21.62 18.12 -11.14
C SER A 47 -22.28 17.53 -9.88
N PRO A 48 -22.79 18.36 -8.93
CA PRO A 48 -23.40 17.85 -7.70
C PRO A 48 -24.50 16.80 -7.93
N ASP A 49 -25.38 17.04 -8.91
CA ASP A 49 -26.46 16.10 -9.25
C ASP A 49 -25.93 14.81 -9.90
N ALA A 50 -24.94 14.91 -10.78
CA ALA A 50 -24.32 13.74 -11.41
C ALA A 50 -23.55 12.91 -10.37
N ALA A 51 -22.84 13.56 -9.45
CA ALA A 51 -22.11 12.92 -8.37
C ALA A 51 -23.04 12.17 -7.41
N LEU A 52 -24.15 12.78 -7.00
CA LEU A 52 -25.15 12.09 -6.18
C LEU A 52 -25.82 10.94 -6.95
N GLY A 53 -26.17 11.15 -8.22
CA GLY A 53 -26.73 10.10 -9.08
C GLY A 53 -25.80 8.88 -9.22
N GLN A 54 -24.51 9.14 -9.41
CA GLN A 54 -23.48 8.12 -9.48
C GLN A 54 -23.29 7.41 -8.13
N ALA A 55 -23.23 8.15 -7.01
CA ALA A 55 -23.13 7.55 -5.67
C ALA A 55 -24.32 6.63 -5.36
N LEU A 56 -25.55 7.04 -5.70
CA LEU A 56 -26.74 6.21 -5.54
C LEU A 56 -26.71 4.96 -6.45
N THR A 57 -26.18 5.11 -7.67
CA THR A 57 -26.02 4.00 -8.61
C THR A 57 -24.99 2.98 -8.10
N GLU A 58 -23.87 3.44 -7.54
CA GLU A 58 -22.83 2.60 -6.94
C GLU A 58 -23.34 1.83 -5.70
N LEU A 59 -24.20 2.43 -4.89
CA LEU A 59 -24.81 1.76 -3.73
C LEU A 59 -25.86 0.71 -4.15
N GLY A 60 -26.48 0.88 -5.31
CA GLY A 60 -27.47 -0.03 -5.88
C GLY A 60 -28.91 0.23 -5.42
N ALA A 61 -29.84 -0.66 -5.82
CA ALA A 61 -31.27 -0.46 -5.56
C ALA A 61 -31.61 -0.49 -4.06
N PRO A 62 -32.48 0.43 -3.56
CA PRO A 62 -32.77 0.55 -2.13
C PRO A 62 -33.41 -0.71 -1.53
N THR A 63 -34.17 -1.48 -2.33
CA THR A 63 -34.77 -2.76 -1.89
C THR A 63 -33.71 -3.81 -1.56
N ARG A 64 -32.58 -3.86 -2.30
CA ARG A 64 -31.48 -4.78 -2.00
C ARG A 64 -30.79 -4.41 -0.69
N VAL A 65 -30.58 -3.12 -0.45
CA VAL A 65 -30.02 -2.61 0.82
C VAL A 65 -30.93 -2.98 1.99
N SER A 66 -32.24 -2.72 1.88
CA SER A 66 -33.23 -3.07 2.91
C SER A 66 -33.22 -4.56 3.25
N VAL A 67 -33.28 -5.45 2.25
CA VAL A 67 -33.26 -6.90 2.45
C VAL A 67 -31.94 -7.37 3.06
N GLY A 68 -30.81 -6.85 2.59
CA GLY A 68 -29.49 -7.17 3.13
C GLY A 68 -29.37 -6.79 4.60
N MET A 69 -29.75 -5.57 4.94
CA MET A 69 -29.71 -5.05 6.31
C MET A 69 -30.71 -5.75 7.24
N GLY A 70 -31.90 -6.10 6.74
CA GLY A 70 -32.89 -6.88 7.49
C GLY A 70 -32.32 -8.22 7.97
N ARG A 71 -31.51 -8.89 7.13
CA ARG A 71 -30.82 -10.13 7.53
C ARG A 71 -29.75 -9.87 8.60
N VAL A 72 -28.94 -8.82 8.43
CA VAL A 72 -27.90 -8.47 9.42
C VAL A 72 -28.50 -8.18 10.80
N PHE A 73 -29.63 -7.47 10.86
CA PHE A 73 -30.26 -7.11 12.14
C PHE A 73 -31.07 -8.25 12.80
N GLN A 74 -31.41 -9.31 12.07
CA GLN A 74 -32.12 -10.47 12.64
C GLN A 74 -31.17 -11.46 13.33
N VAL A 75 -29.87 -11.46 12.99
CA VAL A 75 -28.89 -12.41 13.52
C VAL A 75 -28.10 -11.77 14.68
N ARG A 76 -28.70 -11.71 15.88
CA ARG A 76 -28.13 -11.20 17.16
C ARG A 76 -27.70 -9.71 17.16
N PRO A 77 -27.59 -9.05 18.33
CA PRO A 77 -27.27 -7.62 18.39
C PRO A 77 -25.77 -7.41 18.13
N LEU A 78 -25.41 -7.25 16.86
CA LEU A 78 -24.08 -6.79 16.48
C LEU A 78 -23.98 -5.28 16.64
N THR A 79 -22.97 -4.85 17.39
CA THR A 79 -22.50 -3.46 17.45
C THR A 79 -21.56 -3.09 16.30
N PHE A 80 -21.23 -3.98 15.35
CA PHE A 80 -20.25 -3.66 14.28
C PHE A 80 -20.42 -4.50 13.00
N ALA A 81 -21.46 -4.27 12.17
CA ALA A 81 -21.57 -4.99 10.90
C ALA A 81 -22.28 -4.26 9.74
N LEU A 82 -21.98 -2.98 9.50
CA LEU A 82 -22.37 -2.32 8.23
C LEU A 82 -21.27 -2.28 7.16
N GLY A 83 -20.01 -2.55 7.51
CA GLY A 83 -18.90 -2.48 6.55
C GLY A 83 -18.95 -3.52 5.42
N LEU A 84 -19.81 -4.55 5.52
CA LEU A 84 -19.83 -5.69 4.59
C LEU A 84 -20.89 -5.63 3.48
N LEU A 85 -21.86 -4.71 3.53
CA LEU A 85 -22.92 -4.64 2.50
C LEU A 85 -22.53 -3.84 1.23
N MET A 86 -21.34 -3.26 1.23
CA MET A 86 -20.79 -2.42 0.15
C MET A 86 -20.27 -3.19 -1.08
N ALA A 87 -20.23 -4.53 -1.07
CA ALA A 87 -19.53 -5.29 -2.11
C ALA A 87 -20.44 -5.93 -3.20
N SER A 88 -21.76 -5.98 -3.02
CA SER A 88 -22.59 -6.93 -3.80
C SER A 88 -23.42 -6.34 -4.94
N ALA A 89 -23.60 -5.02 -5.04
CA ALA A 89 -24.57 -4.42 -5.98
C ALA A 89 -23.97 -3.92 -7.31
N THR A 90 -22.66 -3.70 -7.41
CA THR A 90 -21.95 -3.15 -8.58
C THR A 90 -21.29 -4.19 -9.50
N LEU A 91 -21.31 -5.48 -9.13
CA LEU A 91 -20.53 -6.53 -9.79
C LEU A 91 -21.06 -7.02 -11.17
N LEU A 92 -22.19 -6.52 -11.66
CA LEU A 92 -22.84 -7.06 -12.87
C LEU A 92 -22.70 -6.21 -14.14
N ALA A 93 -22.12 -5.00 -14.07
CA ALA A 93 -21.93 -4.13 -15.24
C ALA A 93 -20.46 -3.81 -15.56
N LEU A 94 -19.53 -4.19 -14.68
CA LEU A 94 -18.09 -4.13 -14.94
C LEU A 94 -17.64 -5.54 -15.28
N ARG A 95 -16.93 -5.75 -16.40
CA ARG A 95 -16.06 -6.92 -16.49
C ARG A 95 -15.22 -6.87 -15.21
N PRO A 96 -15.32 -7.86 -14.30
CA PRO A 96 -14.57 -7.81 -13.06
C PRO A 96 -13.11 -7.67 -13.48
N ALA A 97 -12.48 -6.57 -13.08
CA ALA A 97 -11.02 -6.54 -13.06
C ALA A 97 -10.62 -7.81 -12.30
N PRO A 98 -9.69 -8.63 -12.84
CA PRO A 98 -9.30 -9.86 -12.18
C PRO A 98 -8.99 -9.51 -10.72
N ALA A 99 -9.60 -10.26 -9.79
CA ALA A 99 -9.34 -10.07 -8.39
C ALA A 99 -7.82 -10.12 -8.17
N PRO A 100 -7.27 -9.25 -7.32
CA PRO A 100 -5.84 -9.23 -7.13
C PRO A 100 -5.41 -10.59 -6.56
N GLU A 101 -4.38 -11.17 -7.14
CA GLU A 101 -3.91 -12.48 -6.74
C GLU A 101 -3.23 -12.39 -5.37
N VAL A 102 -3.60 -13.27 -4.45
CA VAL A 102 -3.07 -13.22 -3.09
C VAL A 102 -1.84 -14.11 -2.98
N LEU A 103 -0.70 -13.50 -2.67
CA LEU A 103 0.53 -14.20 -2.33
C LEU A 103 0.57 -14.42 -0.82
N ASN A 104 0.79 -15.67 -0.40
CA ASN A 104 0.98 -15.98 1.00
C ASN A 104 2.41 -15.60 1.40
N VAL A 105 2.53 -14.82 2.46
CA VAL A 105 3.82 -14.53 3.08
C VAL A 105 4.03 -15.54 4.20
N PRO A 106 4.93 -16.55 4.04
CA PRO A 106 5.25 -17.47 5.11
C PRO A 106 5.82 -16.73 6.33
N SER A 107 5.61 -17.29 7.52
CA SER A 107 6.16 -16.73 8.76
C SER A 107 7.69 -16.77 8.73
N PRO A 108 8.39 -15.65 8.98
CA PRO A 108 9.85 -15.60 8.99
C PRO A 108 10.47 -16.50 10.06
N LEU A 109 9.77 -16.78 11.17
CA LEU A 109 10.32 -17.63 12.25
C LEU A 109 10.64 -19.05 11.79
N ALA A 110 9.85 -19.61 10.86
CA ALA A 110 10.16 -20.90 10.27
C ALA A 110 11.39 -20.83 9.35
N ALA A 111 11.63 -19.67 8.73
CA ALA A 111 12.76 -19.48 7.83
C ALA A 111 14.09 -19.22 8.56
N PHE A 112 14.07 -18.59 9.74
CA PHE A 112 15.28 -18.19 10.45
C PHE A 112 15.79 -19.19 11.49
N GLN A 113 14.98 -20.17 11.91
CA GLN A 113 15.42 -21.18 12.90
C GLN A 113 16.61 -22.02 12.40
N ASP A 114 16.73 -22.24 11.09
CA ASP A 114 17.82 -23.01 10.50
C ASP A 114 19.11 -22.19 10.25
N CYS A 115 19.06 -20.86 10.40
CA CYS A 115 20.22 -19.98 10.15
C CYS A 115 21.20 -19.91 11.33
N ALA A 116 20.90 -20.52 12.47
CA ALA A 116 21.70 -20.39 13.70
C ALA A 116 23.06 -21.12 13.65
N GLY A 117 23.37 -21.88 12.59
CA GLY A 117 24.51 -22.81 12.57
C GLY A 117 25.59 -22.62 11.50
N ALA A 118 25.36 -21.96 10.36
CA ALA A 118 26.36 -21.91 9.28
C ALA A 118 26.24 -20.73 8.29
N LEU A 119 27.38 -20.06 8.08
CA LEU A 119 27.79 -19.17 6.97
C LEU A 119 27.26 -17.71 6.91
N PRO A 120 28.11 -16.76 6.43
CA PRO A 120 27.81 -15.32 6.34
C PRO A 120 26.74 -14.93 5.32
N SER A 121 26.27 -15.86 4.48
CA SER A 121 25.24 -15.60 3.46
C SER A 121 23.83 -15.41 4.04
N CYS A 122 23.56 -15.86 5.27
CA CYS A 122 22.28 -15.57 5.95
C CYS A 122 22.22 -14.15 6.54
N LEU A 123 23.39 -13.52 6.80
CA LEU A 123 23.52 -12.24 7.51
C LEU A 123 23.25 -11.00 6.64
N THR A 124 23.08 -11.16 5.33
CA THR A 124 22.70 -10.03 4.45
C THR A 124 21.20 -9.80 4.41
N SER A 125 20.41 -10.77 4.89
CA SER A 125 18.98 -10.58 5.08
C SER A 125 18.77 -9.66 6.29
N THR A 126 18.15 -8.51 6.07
CA THR A 126 17.84 -7.64 7.21
C THR A 126 16.63 -8.19 7.94
N PRO A 127 16.71 -8.31 9.28
CA PRO A 127 15.53 -8.62 10.08
C PRO A 127 14.36 -7.71 9.68
N GLY A 128 13.26 -8.30 9.23
CA GLY A 128 12.06 -7.58 8.81
C GLY A 128 11.83 -7.46 7.30
N ASP A 129 12.54 -8.22 6.45
CA ASP A 129 12.13 -8.39 5.05
C ASP A 129 10.89 -9.28 4.91
N VAL A 130 10.09 -9.05 3.86
CA VAL A 130 8.94 -9.89 3.48
C VAL A 130 9.40 -10.91 2.44
N TRP A 131 9.32 -12.19 2.79
CA TRP A 131 9.78 -13.31 1.96
C TRP A 131 8.62 -14.03 1.30
N LEU A 132 8.81 -14.48 0.06
CA LEU A 132 7.81 -15.14 -0.78
C LEU A 132 8.38 -16.45 -1.32
N GLN A 133 7.53 -17.48 -1.45
CA GLN A 133 7.91 -18.72 -2.12
C GLN A 133 7.97 -18.48 -3.65
N PRO A 134 9.09 -18.82 -4.33
CA PRO A 134 9.25 -18.61 -5.77
C PRO A 134 8.13 -19.24 -6.60
N GLU A 135 7.69 -20.45 -6.24
CA GLU A 135 6.65 -21.20 -6.93
C GLU A 135 5.29 -20.49 -6.81
N GLU A 136 4.97 -19.96 -5.64
CA GLU A 136 3.74 -19.18 -5.42
C GLU A 136 3.77 -17.88 -6.24
N VAL A 137 4.91 -17.19 -6.30
CA VAL A 137 5.10 -15.99 -7.13
C VAL A 137 4.88 -16.31 -8.61
N ALA A 138 5.54 -17.36 -9.13
CA ALA A 138 5.39 -17.77 -10.52
C ALA A 138 3.96 -18.20 -10.85
N ALA A 139 3.31 -18.96 -9.94
CA ALA A 139 1.93 -19.39 -10.12
C ALA A 139 0.94 -18.22 -10.08
N ALA A 140 1.15 -17.25 -9.20
CA ALA A 140 0.32 -16.04 -9.10
C ALA A 140 0.41 -15.18 -10.37
N LEU A 141 1.63 -14.98 -10.88
CA LEU A 141 1.87 -14.28 -12.15
C LEU A 141 1.20 -15.00 -13.33
N LYS A 142 1.33 -16.33 -13.41
CA LYS A 142 0.65 -17.16 -14.43
C LYS A 142 -0.86 -17.01 -14.41
N ARG A 143 -1.49 -16.98 -13.23
CA ARG A 143 -2.94 -16.76 -13.09
C ARG A 143 -3.37 -15.38 -13.60
N GLN A 144 -2.48 -14.40 -13.57
CA GLN A 144 -2.68 -13.06 -14.12
C GLN A 144 -2.27 -12.94 -15.61
N GLY A 145 -1.99 -14.05 -16.28
CA GLY A 145 -1.64 -14.09 -17.71
C GLY A 145 -0.17 -13.81 -18.02
N VAL A 146 0.70 -13.73 -17.02
CA VAL A 146 2.15 -13.50 -17.20
C VAL A 146 2.88 -14.83 -17.32
N GLN A 147 3.78 -14.94 -18.30
CA GLN A 147 4.65 -16.11 -18.41
C GLN A 147 5.71 -16.07 -17.29
N ALA A 148 5.63 -17.00 -16.35
CA ALA A 148 6.59 -17.10 -15.25
C ALA A 148 6.95 -18.55 -14.92
N SER A 149 8.20 -18.80 -14.53
CA SER A 149 8.69 -20.12 -14.10
C SER A 149 9.72 -19.97 -12.99
N VAL A 150 10.06 -21.07 -12.32
CA VAL A 150 11.15 -21.14 -11.35
C VAL A 150 12.26 -21.98 -11.98
N ASN A 151 13.49 -21.47 -11.97
CA ASN A 151 14.64 -22.21 -12.51
C ASN A 151 15.22 -23.18 -11.46
N LYS A 152 16.25 -23.96 -11.84
CA LYS A 152 16.92 -24.93 -10.95
C LYS A 152 17.58 -24.31 -9.71
N ASN A 153 17.82 -23.00 -9.69
CA ASN A 153 18.39 -22.26 -8.57
C ASN A 153 17.31 -21.67 -7.65
N GLY A 154 16.02 -21.89 -7.94
CA GLY A 154 14.91 -21.28 -7.22
C GLY A 154 14.57 -19.86 -7.65
N GLU A 155 15.26 -19.30 -8.64
CA GLU A 155 15.00 -17.93 -9.11
C GLU A 155 13.73 -17.89 -9.96
N VAL A 156 12.95 -16.81 -9.83
CA VAL A 156 11.73 -16.64 -10.64
C VAL A 156 12.11 -15.98 -11.96
N ILE A 157 11.88 -16.69 -13.07
CA ILE A 157 12.00 -16.15 -14.42
C ILE A 157 10.64 -15.62 -14.85
N ILE A 158 10.57 -14.35 -15.24
CA ILE A 158 9.35 -13.69 -15.69
C ILE A 158 9.60 -13.17 -17.12
N ILE A 159 8.71 -13.49 -18.04
CA ILE A 159 8.69 -12.90 -19.38
C ILE A 159 7.57 -11.85 -19.39
N TRP A 160 7.99 -10.58 -19.34
CA TRP A 160 7.12 -9.43 -19.28
C TRP A 160 7.22 -8.62 -20.56
N GLN A 161 6.13 -8.52 -21.34
CA GLN A 161 6.14 -7.82 -22.63
C GLN A 161 7.34 -8.26 -23.50
N GLU A 162 7.52 -9.57 -23.65
CA GLU A 162 8.63 -10.20 -24.40
C GLU A 162 10.04 -10.03 -23.80
N LYS A 163 10.19 -9.25 -22.73
CA LYS A 163 11.46 -9.10 -22.01
C LYS A 163 11.56 -10.11 -20.87
N GLN A 164 12.59 -10.93 -20.90
CA GLN A 164 12.91 -11.83 -19.79
C GLN A 164 13.62 -11.07 -18.67
N ILE A 165 13.15 -11.26 -17.44
CA ILE A 165 13.79 -10.79 -16.21
C ILE A 165 13.88 -11.94 -15.21
N THR A 166 14.93 -11.91 -14.39
CA THR A 166 15.16 -12.89 -13.32
C THR A 166 15.02 -12.21 -11.98
N VAL A 167 14.19 -12.77 -11.10
CA VAL A 167 14.09 -12.36 -9.71
C VAL A 167 14.97 -13.28 -8.87
N PRO A 168 16.11 -12.78 -8.37
CA PRO A 168 17.04 -13.60 -7.61
C PRO A 168 16.46 -13.99 -6.24
N THR A 169 16.91 -15.14 -5.75
CA THR A 169 16.66 -15.61 -4.39
C THR A 169 17.78 -15.14 -3.48
N PHE A 170 17.45 -14.73 -2.25
CA PHE A 170 18.44 -14.20 -1.29
C PHE A 170 18.50 -14.99 0.01
N LEU A 171 17.51 -15.83 0.25
CA LEU A 171 17.39 -16.60 1.47
C LEU A 171 17.06 -18.04 1.11
N THR A 172 17.72 -18.99 1.78
CA THR A 172 17.36 -20.40 1.76
C THR A 172 17.09 -20.84 3.18
N ALA A 173 15.92 -21.42 3.43
CA ALA A 173 15.54 -21.94 4.74
C ALA A 173 14.89 -23.32 4.61
N GLY A 174 15.27 -24.29 5.44
CA GLY A 174 14.87 -25.68 5.24
C GLY A 174 15.22 -26.24 3.86
N GLY A 175 16.28 -25.73 3.23
CA GLY A 175 16.65 -26.06 1.84
C GLY A 175 15.75 -25.46 0.76
N GLN A 176 14.73 -24.67 1.13
CA GLN A 176 13.82 -24.01 0.21
C GLN A 176 14.26 -22.56 -0.06
N PRO A 177 14.33 -22.12 -1.33
CA PRO A 177 14.69 -20.76 -1.67
C PRO A 177 13.52 -19.78 -1.46
N PHE A 178 13.83 -18.52 -1.15
CA PHE A 178 12.87 -17.44 -0.96
C PHE A 178 13.27 -16.19 -1.74
N VAL A 179 12.25 -15.50 -2.26
CA VAL A 179 12.37 -14.21 -2.93
C VAL A 179 11.92 -13.11 -1.99
N GLY A 180 12.68 -12.01 -1.91
CA GLY A 180 12.25 -10.81 -1.19
C GLY A 180 11.17 -10.06 -1.97
N ALA A 181 10.05 -9.72 -1.34
CA ALA A 181 8.94 -9.01 -1.99
C ALA A 181 9.35 -7.61 -2.52
N ALA A 182 10.21 -6.90 -1.78
CA ALA A 182 10.78 -5.63 -2.26
C ALA A 182 11.71 -5.83 -3.46
N THR A 183 12.47 -6.94 -3.51
CA THR A 183 13.28 -7.28 -4.68
C THR A 183 12.42 -7.61 -5.89
N LEU A 184 11.36 -8.39 -5.73
CA LEU A 184 10.37 -8.62 -6.78
C LEU A 184 9.83 -7.29 -7.32
N THR A 185 9.48 -6.36 -6.43
CA THR A 185 9.03 -5.01 -6.80
C THR A 185 10.11 -4.29 -7.63
N GLY A 186 11.36 -4.27 -7.15
CA GLY A 186 12.49 -3.63 -7.82
C GLY A 186 12.81 -4.19 -9.20
N VAL A 187 12.67 -5.51 -9.40
CA VAL A 187 12.87 -6.15 -10.71
C VAL A 187 11.71 -5.80 -11.65
N LEU A 188 10.46 -5.84 -11.18
CA LEU A 188 9.29 -5.45 -11.99
C LEU A 188 9.37 -3.98 -12.44
N MET A 189 9.91 -3.08 -11.62
CA MET A 189 10.13 -1.67 -11.99
C MET A 189 11.05 -1.48 -13.21
N GLN A 190 11.87 -2.48 -13.57
CA GLN A 190 12.77 -2.41 -14.74
C GLN A 190 12.06 -2.70 -16.07
N VAL A 191 10.85 -3.25 -16.00
CA VAL A 191 10.05 -3.64 -17.17
C VAL A 191 8.66 -3.00 -17.18
N GLU A 192 8.19 -2.51 -16.04
CA GLU A 192 6.93 -1.79 -15.91
C GLU A 192 7.16 -0.42 -15.27
N PRO A 193 7.39 0.64 -16.09
CA PRO A 193 7.60 1.99 -15.60
C PRO A 193 6.43 2.54 -14.78
N ARG A 194 5.21 2.04 -15.04
CA ARG A 194 3.98 2.46 -14.36
C ARG A 194 3.63 1.57 -13.17
N LEU A 195 4.57 0.76 -12.67
CA LEU A 195 4.36 -0.05 -11.47
C LEU A 195 3.97 0.87 -10.31
N ARG A 196 2.82 0.60 -9.70
CA ARG A 196 2.32 1.30 -8.51
C ARG A 196 2.23 0.32 -7.35
N VAL A 197 2.38 0.88 -6.16
CA VAL A 197 2.18 0.15 -4.91
C VAL A 197 1.24 0.94 -4.00
N TRP A 198 0.40 0.28 -3.22
CA TRP A 198 -0.41 0.91 -2.18
C TRP A 198 -0.81 -0.09 -1.09
N GLY A 199 -1.45 0.37 -0.01
CA GLY A 199 -2.01 -0.49 1.04
C GLY A 199 -1.07 -0.70 2.22
N TYR A 200 -0.84 0.33 3.04
CA TYR A 200 -0.03 0.21 4.27
C TYR A 200 -0.78 -0.48 5.42
N ASN A 201 -1.96 0.02 5.81
CA ASN A 201 -2.73 -0.53 6.95
C ASN A 201 -3.41 -1.87 6.66
N ARG A 202 -3.25 -2.39 5.44
CA ARG A 202 -3.81 -3.67 4.98
C ARG A 202 -2.67 -4.51 4.40
N MET A 203 -2.91 -5.11 3.25
CA MET A 203 -1.93 -5.85 2.47
C MET A 203 -1.38 -4.93 1.38
N PRO A 204 -0.05 -4.83 1.20
CA PRO A 204 0.52 -4.13 0.06
C PRO A 204 0.03 -4.76 -1.24
N ILE A 205 -0.39 -3.92 -2.18
CA ILE A 205 -0.81 -4.33 -3.53
C ILE A 205 0.17 -3.74 -4.53
N LEU A 206 0.75 -4.61 -5.36
CA LEU A 206 1.59 -4.25 -6.50
C LEU A 206 0.72 -4.31 -7.75
N GLN A 207 0.68 -3.22 -8.52
CA GLN A 207 -0.06 -3.15 -9.78
C GLN A 207 0.84 -2.76 -10.94
N ALA A 208 0.88 -3.64 -11.93
CA ALA A 208 1.68 -3.55 -13.12
C ALA A 208 0.78 -3.76 -14.34
N GLY A 209 0.22 -2.68 -14.89
CA GLY A 209 -0.82 -2.76 -15.92
C GLY A 209 -2.07 -3.47 -15.42
N SER A 210 -2.44 -4.59 -16.05
CA SER A 210 -3.58 -5.43 -15.64
C SER A 210 -3.25 -6.42 -14.53
N VAL A 211 -1.98 -6.62 -14.22
CA VAL A 211 -1.52 -7.57 -13.20
C VAL A 211 -1.59 -6.91 -11.84
N SER A 212 -2.23 -7.57 -10.89
CA SER A 212 -2.31 -7.11 -9.51
C SER A 212 -1.94 -8.24 -8.55
N LEU A 213 -0.95 -8.01 -7.70
CA LEU A 213 -0.49 -8.94 -6.68
C LEU A 213 -0.70 -8.33 -5.29
N THR A 214 -1.39 -9.05 -4.41
CA THR A 214 -1.59 -8.68 -3.01
C THR A 214 -0.63 -9.48 -2.13
N LEU A 215 0.17 -8.80 -1.30
CA LEU A 215 1.05 -9.43 -0.33
C LEU A 215 0.28 -9.70 0.98
N SER A 216 -0.26 -10.91 1.14
CA SER A 216 -1.01 -11.26 2.34
C SER A 216 -0.08 -11.83 3.42
N PRO A 217 -0.06 -11.26 4.63
CA PRO A 217 0.62 -11.87 5.76
C PRO A 217 0.04 -13.26 6.04
N ALA A 218 0.89 -14.21 6.44
CA ALA A 218 0.43 -15.30 7.30
C ALA A 218 -0.20 -14.69 8.57
N GLN A 219 -1.28 -15.30 9.07
CA GLN A 219 -2.12 -14.76 10.14
C GLN A 219 -1.31 -14.06 11.25
N GLY A 220 -1.61 -12.77 11.49
CA GLY A 220 -1.09 -12.01 12.63
C GLY A 220 0.20 -11.20 12.39
N GLN A 221 0.78 -11.15 11.19
CA GLN A 221 2.01 -10.41 10.93
C GLN A 221 1.79 -9.05 10.26
N MET A 222 2.51 -8.03 10.72
CA MET A 222 2.59 -6.72 10.07
C MET A 222 3.56 -6.78 8.87
N THR A 223 3.09 -7.26 7.73
CA THR A 223 3.90 -7.32 6.49
C THR A 223 4.19 -5.95 5.88
N SER A 224 3.36 -4.94 6.14
CA SER A 224 3.44 -3.69 5.40
C SER A 224 4.62 -2.81 5.79
N ALA A 225 4.84 -2.57 7.10
CA ALA A 225 5.96 -1.73 7.56
C ALA A 225 7.31 -2.33 7.14
N ALA A 226 7.44 -3.65 7.32
CA ALA A 226 8.53 -4.48 6.82
C ALA A 226 8.74 -4.28 5.31
N TYR A 227 7.71 -4.55 4.51
CA TYR A 227 7.75 -4.41 3.05
C TYR A 227 8.18 -3.02 2.59
N TYR A 228 7.56 -1.94 3.10
CA TYR A 228 7.88 -0.58 2.68
C TYR A 228 9.29 -0.15 3.11
N ARG A 229 9.80 -0.65 4.25
CA ARG A 229 11.18 -0.41 4.67
C ARG A 229 12.16 -1.08 3.70
N SER A 230 11.91 -2.33 3.33
CA SER A 230 12.71 -3.05 2.34
C SER A 230 12.63 -2.39 0.96
N LEU A 231 11.44 -1.94 0.54
CA LEU A 231 11.22 -1.20 -0.70
C LEU A 231 12.01 0.12 -0.70
N GLY A 232 12.02 0.85 0.41
CA GLY A 232 12.80 2.08 0.55
C GLY A 232 14.28 1.86 0.26
N ARG A 233 14.86 0.76 0.75
CA ARG A 233 16.25 0.40 0.44
C ARG A 233 16.47 0.14 -1.05
N VAL A 234 15.58 -0.61 -1.70
CA VAL A 234 15.65 -0.90 -3.14
C VAL A 234 15.59 0.40 -3.96
N LEU A 235 14.70 1.31 -3.59
CA LEU A 235 14.54 2.60 -4.27
C LEU A 235 15.77 3.50 -4.10
N VAL A 236 16.27 3.65 -2.87
CA VAL A 236 17.48 4.43 -2.59
C VAL A 236 18.68 3.85 -3.36
N GLY A 237 18.86 2.54 -3.37
CA GLY A 237 19.93 1.89 -4.13
C GLY A 237 19.83 2.11 -5.64
N LYS A 238 18.60 2.20 -6.18
CA LYS A 238 18.36 2.55 -7.59
C LYS A 238 18.69 4.03 -7.89
N TRP A 239 18.31 4.95 -7.02
CA TRP A 239 18.55 6.39 -7.23
C TRP A 239 20.01 6.80 -6.98
N MET A 240 20.70 6.09 -6.10
CA MET A 240 22.04 6.42 -5.63
C MET A 240 22.93 5.17 -5.67
N ALA A 241 23.35 4.76 -6.86
CA ALA A 241 24.19 3.58 -7.04
C ALA A 241 25.51 3.68 -6.23
N GLY A 242 25.90 2.58 -5.60
CA GLY A 242 27.16 2.47 -4.86
C GLY A 242 27.17 3.10 -3.47
N VAL A 243 26.04 3.63 -2.97
CA VAL A 243 25.96 4.17 -1.60
C VAL A 243 25.58 3.10 -0.59
N THR A 244 26.15 3.20 0.62
CA THR A 244 25.69 2.38 1.76
C THR A 244 24.37 2.94 2.26
N VAL A 245 23.33 2.09 2.31
CA VAL A 245 21.98 2.49 2.72
C VAL A 245 21.66 1.90 4.09
N LYS A 246 21.24 2.74 5.04
CA LYS A 246 20.89 2.34 6.42
C LYS A 246 19.47 2.81 6.74
N PRO A 247 18.56 1.95 7.22
CA PRO A 247 17.29 2.43 7.77
C PRO A 247 17.56 3.22 9.06
N SER A 248 16.77 4.26 9.32
CA SER A 248 16.79 4.99 10.59
C SER A 248 16.28 4.12 11.74
N SER A 249 16.80 4.36 12.93
CA SER A 249 16.45 3.69 14.17
C SER A 249 15.31 4.43 14.89
N SER A 250 14.53 3.71 15.69
CA SER A 250 13.53 4.34 16.58
C SER A 250 14.16 5.19 17.70
N SER A 251 15.46 5.03 17.95
CA SER A 251 16.24 5.87 18.85
C SER A 251 16.68 7.20 18.24
N ASP A 252 16.60 7.32 16.91
CA ASP A 252 17.00 8.54 16.21
C ASP A 252 15.99 9.66 16.47
N PRO A 253 16.39 10.95 16.36
CA PRO A 253 15.49 12.08 16.42
C PRO A 253 14.20 11.90 15.59
N LEU A 254 13.06 12.20 16.22
CA LEU A 254 11.74 12.12 15.61
C LEU A 254 11.36 13.47 14.99
N HIS A 255 11.07 13.45 13.70
CA HIS A 255 10.59 14.59 12.92
C HIS A 255 9.08 14.47 12.67
N ARG A 256 8.38 15.61 12.77
CA ARG A 256 6.96 15.73 12.47
C ARG A 256 6.79 16.64 11.26
N LEU A 257 6.13 16.13 10.22
CA LEU A 257 5.82 16.92 9.04
C LEU A 257 4.31 16.89 8.76
N THR A 258 3.83 17.89 8.03
CA THR A 258 2.49 17.88 7.43
C THR A 258 2.58 17.88 5.92
N THR A 259 1.72 17.09 5.29
CA THR A 259 1.65 16.89 3.84
C THR A 259 0.19 17.02 3.39
N ALA A 260 -0.02 17.27 2.10
CA ALA A 260 -1.36 17.25 1.49
C ALA A 260 -1.84 15.83 1.10
N LEU A 261 -1.04 14.80 1.41
CA LEU A 261 -1.33 13.41 1.01
C LEU A 261 -2.50 12.82 1.81
N ALA A 262 -3.17 11.84 1.21
CA ALA A 262 -4.30 11.19 1.84
C ALA A 262 -3.85 10.24 2.97
N PRO A 263 -4.68 10.01 4.02
CA PRO A 263 -4.36 9.03 5.05
C PRO A 263 -4.13 7.63 4.46
N GLY A 264 -3.08 6.95 4.93
CA GLY A 264 -2.70 5.61 4.48
C GLY A 264 -1.79 5.56 3.25
N GLU A 265 -1.51 6.69 2.62
CA GLU A 265 -0.36 6.82 1.70
C GLU A 265 0.95 6.63 2.45
N VAL A 266 2.03 6.26 1.76
CA VAL A 266 3.34 6.05 2.40
C VAL A 266 4.33 7.05 1.85
N VAL A 267 5.06 7.66 2.76
CA VAL A 267 6.20 8.53 2.45
C VAL A 267 7.50 7.94 2.95
N MET A 268 8.59 8.36 2.33
CA MET A 268 9.95 8.05 2.73
C MET A 268 10.74 9.34 2.94
N LEU A 269 11.38 9.47 4.09
CA LEU A 269 12.38 10.51 4.34
C LEU A 269 13.75 9.96 3.99
N VAL A 270 14.54 10.68 3.20
CA VAL A 270 15.89 10.28 2.81
C VAL A 270 16.86 11.40 3.17
N THR A 271 17.93 11.06 3.88
CA THR A 271 19.01 11.99 4.27
C THR A 271 20.37 11.40 3.92
N ARG A 272 21.35 12.25 3.59
CA ARG A 272 22.72 11.80 3.32
C ARG A 272 23.66 12.26 4.41
N ASN A 273 24.37 11.31 5.00
CA ASN A 273 25.34 11.53 6.07
C ASN A 273 26.65 12.12 5.52
N ALA A 274 27.46 12.71 6.40
CA ALA A 274 28.77 13.25 6.07
C ALA A 274 29.73 12.20 5.48
N ASP A 275 29.61 10.94 5.91
CA ASP A 275 30.38 9.79 5.38
C ASP A 275 29.88 9.31 4.00
N GLY A 276 28.88 9.99 3.43
CA GLY A 276 28.28 9.67 2.14
C GLY A 276 27.24 8.55 2.18
N SER A 277 27.06 7.87 3.32
CA SER A 277 25.99 6.90 3.51
C SER A 277 24.62 7.57 3.52
N VAL A 278 23.59 6.82 3.15
CA VAL A 278 22.21 7.32 3.08
C VAL A 278 21.40 6.69 4.20
N ALA A 279 20.76 7.53 4.99
CA ALA A 279 19.76 7.11 5.97
C ALA A 279 18.35 7.33 5.41
N PHE A 280 17.41 6.44 5.75
CA PHE A 280 16.01 6.62 5.37
C PHE A 280 15.04 6.07 6.42
N ASP A 281 13.86 6.67 6.49
CA ASP A 281 12.72 6.13 7.24
C ASP A 281 11.46 6.15 6.38
N VAL A 282 10.51 5.26 6.71
CA VAL A 282 9.23 5.13 6.00
C VAL A 282 8.08 5.14 6.99
N THR A 283 7.02 5.86 6.65
CA THR A 283 5.85 5.97 7.54
C THR A 283 4.58 6.17 6.72
N PRO A 284 3.42 5.67 7.19
CA PRO A 284 2.16 6.04 6.57
C PRO A 284 1.79 7.47 6.95
N VAL A 285 1.08 8.14 6.05
CA VAL A 285 0.42 9.41 6.30
C VAL A 285 -0.75 9.15 7.25
N GLY A 286 -0.73 9.81 8.40
CA GLY A 286 -1.78 9.73 9.41
C GLY A 286 -3.03 10.52 9.02
N THR A 287 -4.01 10.53 9.94
CA THR A 287 -5.15 11.43 9.82
C THR A 287 -4.65 12.89 9.83
N ASN A 288 -5.23 13.73 8.98
CA ASN A 288 -4.84 15.13 8.77
C ASN A 288 -3.47 15.35 8.08
N GLY A 289 -2.99 14.38 7.30
CA GLY A 289 -1.78 14.58 6.48
C GLY A 289 -0.47 14.58 7.27
N ARG A 290 -0.51 14.23 8.56
CA ARG A 290 0.67 14.24 9.45
C ARG A 290 1.52 12.98 9.28
N VAL A 291 2.83 13.15 9.27
CA VAL A 291 3.80 12.05 9.20
C VAL A 291 4.82 12.16 10.33
N ARG A 292 5.29 11.00 10.79
CA ARG A 292 6.27 10.85 11.88
C ARG A 292 7.41 9.97 11.38
N LEU A 293 8.58 10.58 11.21
CA LEU A 293 9.74 9.95 10.59
C LEU A 293 10.97 10.16 11.48
N HIS A 294 11.81 9.15 11.59
CA HIS A 294 13.07 9.21 12.28
C HIS A 294 14.21 9.59 11.31
N SER A 295 15.21 10.31 11.81
CA SER A 295 16.44 10.62 11.07
C SER A 295 17.59 10.72 12.06
N PRO A 296 18.81 10.23 11.74
CA PRO A 296 19.97 10.37 12.62
C PRO A 296 20.36 11.83 12.91
N HIS A 297 19.77 12.79 12.19
CA HIS A 297 20.05 14.21 12.30
C HIS A 297 18.91 14.94 13.01
N ALA A 298 19.27 15.86 13.90
CA ALA A 298 18.29 16.63 14.69
C ALA A 298 17.67 17.80 13.91
N GLN A 299 18.37 18.33 12.89
CA GLN A 299 17.91 19.48 12.10
C GLN A 299 17.96 19.12 10.62
N LEU A 300 16.84 19.36 9.93
CA LEU A 300 16.67 19.01 8.52
C LEU A 300 16.27 20.23 7.72
N THR A 301 16.67 20.28 6.45
CA THR A 301 16.10 21.17 5.43
C THR A 301 15.55 20.35 4.30
N LEU A 302 14.27 20.55 3.99
CA LEU A 302 13.61 19.82 2.92
C LEU A 302 14.12 20.28 1.56
N VAL A 303 14.52 19.30 0.75
CA VAL A 303 14.99 19.48 -0.63
C VAL A 303 14.05 18.83 -1.62
N THR A 304 14.14 19.22 -2.89
CA THR A 304 13.17 18.80 -3.93
C THR A 304 13.75 17.85 -4.97
N THR A 305 15.06 17.60 -4.93
CA THR A 305 15.72 16.70 -5.88
C THR A 305 16.75 15.80 -5.19
N VAL A 306 17.02 14.63 -5.78
CA VAL A 306 18.07 13.71 -5.28
C VAL A 306 19.46 14.36 -5.35
N GLY A 307 19.71 15.24 -6.33
CA GLY A 307 21.00 15.93 -6.49
C GLY A 307 21.32 16.94 -5.38
N GLU A 308 20.31 17.36 -4.62
CA GLU A 308 20.45 18.21 -3.43
C GLU A 308 20.82 17.41 -2.17
N LEU A 309 20.70 16.07 -2.18
CA LEU A 309 21.18 15.18 -1.11
C LEU A 309 22.71 15.01 -1.18
N ARG A 310 23.43 16.09 -0.85
CA ARG A 310 24.89 16.11 -0.80
C ARG A 310 25.37 15.75 0.61
N PRO A 311 26.47 15.00 0.75
CA PRO A 311 27.14 14.85 2.04
C PRO A 311 27.51 16.25 2.55
N THR A 312 27.18 16.54 3.81
CA THR A 312 27.52 17.82 4.44
C THR A 312 27.89 17.59 5.90
N SER A 313 28.72 18.48 6.43
CA SER A 313 29.04 18.58 7.86
C SER A 313 28.25 19.71 8.54
N ASP A 314 27.39 20.41 7.80
CA ASP A 314 26.48 21.42 8.33
C ASP A 314 25.53 20.79 9.37
N PRO A 315 25.22 21.44 10.50
CA PRO A 315 24.16 20.99 11.39
C PRO A 315 22.80 20.81 10.69
N LEU A 316 22.53 21.57 9.62
CA LEU A 316 21.29 21.56 8.87
C LEU A 316 21.38 20.61 7.67
N ILE A 317 20.81 19.41 7.81
CA ILE A 317 21.00 18.34 6.83
C ILE A 317 19.92 18.35 5.73
N PRO A 318 20.30 18.33 4.43
CA PRO A 318 19.37 18.13 3.34
C PRO A 318 18.57 16.83 3.48
N ALA A 319 17.25 16.92 3.40
CA ALA A 319 16.33 15.81 3.52
C ALA A 319 15.31 15.81 2.38
N LEU A 320 15.15 14.68 1.70
CA LEU A 320 14.20 14.51 0.61
C LEU A 320 12.99 13.73 1.12
N LEU A 321 11.79 14.29 0.97
CA LEU A 321 10.54 13.58 1.27
C LEU A 321 9.92 13.06 -0.04
N VAL A 322 9.74 11.75 -0.12
CA VAL A 322 9.30 11.05 -1.34
C VAL A 322 8.01 10.29 -1.09
N ARG A 323 7.07 10.34 -2.04
CA ARG A 323 5.86 9.51 -2.02
C ARG A 323 6.18 8.14 -2.58
N LEU A 324 5.76 7.08 -1.87
CA LEU A 324 5.97 5.69 -2.29
C LEU A 324 4.70 5.03 -2.85
N THR A 325 3.52 5.56 -2.53
CA THR A 325 2.24 4.95 -2.91
C THR A 325 1.53 5.68 -4.03
N ASN A 326 0.85 4.92 -4.88
CA ASN A 326 0.03 5.44 -5.99
C ASN A 326 0.81 6.37 -6.95
N VAL A 327 2.12 6.18 -7.03
CA VAL A 327 3.02 6.84 -7.95
C VAL A 327 3.73 5.79 -8.80
N PRO A 328 4.07 6.11 -10.07
CA PRO A 328 4.95 5.26 -10.87
C PRO A 328 6.32 5.14 -10.21
N LEU A 329 6.68 3.96 -9.70
CA LEU A 329 7.99 3.75 -9.06
C LEU A 329 9.12 3.57 -10.07
N GLY A 330 8.80 3.20 -11.32
CA GLY A 330 9.78 2.92 -12.36
C GLY A 330 10.54 4.15 -12.89
N THR A 331 10.08 5.37 -12.57
CA THR A 331 10.65 6.62 -13.07
C THR A 331 12.10 6.84 -12.59
N PRO A 332 12.91 7.59 -13.36
CA PRO A 332 14.28 7.92 -12.97
C PRO A 332 14.35 8.93 -11.82
N ALA A 333 13.29 9.76 -11.65
CA ALA A 333 13.17 10.72 -10.57
C ALA A 333 12.07 10.29 -9.58
N PRO A 334 12.30 10.42 -8.25
CA PRO A 334 11.27 10.21 -7.25
C PRO A 334 10.18 11.29 -7.33
N ASP A 335 8.94 10.93 -6.96
CA ASP A 335 7.86 11.88 -6.78
C ASP A 335 8.00 12.56 -5.41
N THR A 336 8.41 13.83 -5.42
CA THR A 336 8.69 14.57 -4.19
C THR A 336 7.44 15.17 -3.60
N VAL A 337 7.39 15.21 -2.27
CA VAL A 337 6.22 15.64 -1.51
C VAL A 337 6.47 17.04 -0.96
N PRO A 338 5.67 18.05 -1.37
CA PRO A 338 5.63 19.32 -0.67
C PRO A 338 5.21 19.09 0.78
N ALA A 339 6.02 19.56 1.72
CA ALA A 339 5.77 19.38 3.14
C ALA A 339 6.36 20.53 3.96
N ASP A 340 5.73 20.78 5.10
CA ASP A 340 6.21 21.73 6.09
C ASP A 340 6.71 20.98 7.33
N LEU A 341 7.93 21.31 7.76
CA LEU A 341 8.46 20.87 9.06
C LEU A 341 7.67 21.54 10.18
N GLN A 342 7.22 20.74 11.13
CA GLN A 342 6.57 21.25 12.33
C GLN A 342 7.57 21.30 13.49
N PRO A 343 7.46 22.31 14.38
CA PRO A 343 8.25 22.39 15.59
C PRO A 343 7.97 21.24 16.58
#